data_AF-A0A6N8SJR3-F1
#
_entry.id   AF-A0A6N8SJR3-F1
#
_cell.length_a   1.000
_cell.length_b   1.000
_cell.length_c   1.000
_cell.angle_alpha   90.00
_cell.angle_beta   90.00
_cell.angle_gamma   90.00
#
_symmetry.space_group_name_H-M   'P 1'
#
loop_
_entity.id
_entity.type
_entity.pdbx_description
1 polymer ?
#
loop_
_entity_poly.entity_id
_entity_poly.type
_entity_poly.pdbx_seq_one_letter_code
_entity_poly.pdbx_strand_id
1 'polypeptide(L)'
;MAFESGWDRDRYKAGIIQDSQLTEWAKGPVQTHYPGYTSWSQLTDAEWEAMSYRSMNSLGFVGFQFGEALLIDLGYYKDDTYYGAGAATNTWDGTWTGKNGVNSLDDFMTKQAQTVAIQEAFGYNLQILQNQLGVYGKSLDDFIGQSRTYTQNGQQVTVTLSLTGILAASHLRGAWGTAALLLDNAVSTDENGTSILKYIEQFGGYESPSIEQLIARHEGRVVGDEGLGSLLLPNVEEPDSVTVEENPPEIPEVIAIVDDPPVTSGDGKTIQLAYSWGQFSTIDDFDPKENRIDFGSLPGADVLIEEVGSDLRITIKNNGGSGYLLKGIQAEDLSVASITAPAWNPVVTQGGGIGDQLRSLGATF
;
A
#
# COMPACT_ATOMS: atom_id res chain seq x y z
N MET A 1 -1.65 18.70 -4.09
CA MET A 1 -0.76 18.91 -2.92
C MET A 1 -1.40 19.65 -1.76
N ALA A 2 -2.00 20.84 -1.97
CA ALA A 2 -2.49 21.68 -0.87
C ALA A 2 -3.49 20.98 0.07
N PHE A 3 -4.38 20.13 -0.49
CA PHE A 3 -5.34 19.36 0.30
C PHE A 3 -4.67 18.26 1.15
N GLU A 4 -3.80 17.45 0.55
CA GLU A 4 -3.13 16.31 1.19
C GLU A 4 -2.14 16.75 2.28
N SER A 5 -1.27 17.71 1.98
CA SER A 5 -0.22 18.16 2.91
C SER A 5 -0.76 19.03 4.06
N GLY A 6 -1.97 19.56 3.93
CA GLY A 6 -2.47 20.66 4.76
C GLY A 6 -1.74 22.00 4.52
N TRP A 7 -0.64 22.01 3.77
CA TRP A 7 0.19 23.17 3.44
C TRP A 7 -0.45 24.00 2.31
N ASP A 8 -1.58 24.60 2.64
CA ASP A 8 -2.47 25.29 1.71
C ASP A 8 -2.33 26.81 1.79
N ARG A 9 -1.87 27.41 0.70
CA ARG A 9 -1.64 28.86 0.61
C ARG A 9 -2.92 29.68 0.63
N ASP A 10 -3.98 29.20 0.02
CA ASP A 10 -5.24 29.94 -0.07
C ASP A 10 -5.94 29.96 1.29
N ARG A 11 -5.92 28.83 2.00
CA ARG A 11 -6.37 28.76 3.41
C ARG A 11 -5.52 29.63 4.32
N TYR A 12 -4.21 29.69 4.12
CA TYR A 12 -3.34 30.59 4.86
C TYR A 12 -3.67 32.07 4.59
N LYS A 13 -3.81 32.47 3.32
CA LYS A 13 -4.22 33.83 2.93
C LYS A 13 -5.60 34.22 3.46
N ALA A 14 -6.51 33.25 3.56
CA ALA A 14 -7.84 33.43 4.15
C ALA A 14 -7.85 33.48 5.70
N GLY A 15 -6.68 33.32 6.35
CA GLY A 15 -6.57 33.31 7.81
C GLY A 15 -7.10 32.03 8.48
N ILE A 16 -7.37 30.98 7.70
CA ILE A 16 -7.81 29.67 8.19
C ILE A 16 -6.64 28.89 8.78
N ILE A 17 -5.43 29.09 8.24
CA ILE A 17 -4.18 28.52 8.74
C ILE A 17 -3.27 29.66 9.19
N GLN A 18 -2.59 29.51 10.32
CA GLN A 18 -1.71 30.52 10.90
C GLN A 18 -0.22 30.12 10.80
N ASP A 19 0.68 31.10 10.94
CA ASP A 19 2.14 30.87 10.97
C ASP A 19 2.55 29.84 12.03
N SER A 20 1.84 29.78 13.15
CA SER A 20 2.09 28.80 14.22
C SER A 20 1.86 27.36 13.75
N GLN A 21 0.81 27.11 12.97
CA GLN A 21 0.50 25.79 12.42
C GLN A 21 1.51 25.40 11.34
N LEU A 22 1.87 26.33 10.46
CA LEU A 22 2.92 26.10 9.45
C LEU A 22 4.28 25.83 10.13
N THR A 23 4.59 26.53 11.23
CA THR A 23 5.80 26.30 12.02
C THR A 23 5.82 24.90 12.65
N GLU A 24 4.67 24.44 13.16
CA GLU A 24 4.52 23.07 13.69
C GLU A 24 4.73 22.04 12.59
N TRP A 25 4.10 22.22 11.43
CA TRP A 25 4.20 21.27 10.32
C TRP A 25 5.58 21.27 9.67
N ALA A 26 6.25 22.41 9.59
CA ALA A 26 7.62 22.53 9.10
C ALA A 26 8.67 22.06 10.13
N LYS A 27 8.25 21.65 11.32
CA LYS A 27 9.12 21.25 12.44
C LYS A 27 10.17 22.31 12.80
N GLY A 28 9.77 23.58 12.72
CA GLY A 28 10.64 24.71 13.03
C GLY A 28 10.14 26.02 12.41
N PRO A 29 10.60 27.17 12.94
CA PRO A 29 10.21 28.47 12.39
C PRO A 29 10.79 28.68 10.99
N VAL A 30 10.20 29.61 10.22
CA VAL A 30 10.59 29.88 8.82
C VAL A 30 12.09 30.15 8.67
N GLN A 31 12.72 30.80 9.65
CA GLN A 31 14.16 31.09 9.69
C GLN A 31 15.05 29.85 9.64
N THR A 32 14.54 28.70 10.10
CA THR A 32 15.26 27.41 10.06
C THR A 32 15.45 26.93 8.64
N HIS A 33 14.47 27.21 7.77
CA HIS A 33 14.44 26.76 6.38
C HIS A 33 14.89 27.89 5.42
N TYR A 34 14.57 29.14 5.77
CA TYR A 34 14.83 30.35 4.99
C TYR A 34 15.32 31.46 5.93
N PRO A 35 16.64 31.55 6.22
CA PRO A 35 17.20 32.45 7.23
C PRO A 35 16.89 33.95 7.02
N GLY A 36 16.60 34.37 5.80
CA GLY A 36 16.24 35.75 5.46
C GLY A 36 14.77 36.11 5.73
N TYR A 37 13.92 35.13 6.06
CA TYR A 37 12.47 35.33 6.18
C TYR A 37 12.05 35.41 7.65
N THR A 38 10.96 36.14 7.87
CA THR A 38 10.33 36.37 9.18
C THR A 38 8.92 35.80 9.27
N SER A 39 8.29 35.49 8.14
CA SER A 39 6.97 34.85 8.06
C SER A 39 6.88 33.93 6.85
N TRP A 40 6.06 32.88 6.95
CA TRP A 40 5.76 31.96 5.84
C TRP A 40 5.07 32.65 4.66
N SER A 41 4.42 33.79 4.89
CA SER A 41 3.85 34.64 3.83
C SER A 41 4.88 35.16 2.82
N GLN A 42 6.18 35.16 3.16
CA GLN A 42 7.25 35.67 2.32
C GLN A 42 7.77 34.64 1.31
N LEU A 43 7.38 33.36 1.44
CA LEU A 43 7.77 32.32 0.50
C LEU A 43 7.27 32.64 -0.92
N THR A 44 8.15 32.44 -1.90
CA THR A 44 7.78 32.35 -3.32
C THR A 44 6.91 31.13 -3.59
N ASP A 45 6.32 31.04 -4.77
CA ASP A 45 5.47 29.90 -5.17
C ASP A 45 6.25 28.58 -5.13
N ALA A 46 7.48 28.59 -5.63
CA ALA A 46 8.35 27.42 -5.64
C ALA A 46 8.76 26.99 -4.22
N GLU A 47 9.08 27.93 -3.33
CA GLU A 47 9.46 27.62 -1.95
C GLU A 47 8.25 27.11 -1.14
N TRP A 48 7.06 27.65 -1.40
CA TRP A 48 5.83 27.13 -0.79
C TRP A 48 5.50 25.72 -1.25
N GLU A 49 5.63 25.46 -2.54
CA GLU A 49 5.49 24.12 -3.10
C GLU A 49 6.51 23.17 -2.45
N ALA A 50 7.78 23.55 -2.36
CA ALA A 50 8.82 22.75 -1.73
C ALA A 50 8.45 22.41 -0.26
N MET A 51 7.95 23.38 0.50
CA MET A 51 7.52 23.15 1.88
C MET A 51 6.30 22.21 1.99
N SER A 52 5.45 22.11 0.96
CA SER A 52 4.35 21.15 0.96
C SER A 52 4.80 19.69 0.94
N TYR A 53 6.03 19.39 0.48
CA TYR A 53 6.61 18.05 0.56
C TYR A 53 7.33 17.82 1.90
N ARG A 54 7.81 18.88 2.55
CA ARG A 54 8.48 18.82 3.87
C ARG A 54 7.50 18.85 5.05
N SER A 55 6.27 19.29 4.83
CA SER A 55 5.29 19.43 5.90
C SER A 55 4.97 18.07 6.53
N MET A 56 4.98 18.02 7.85
CA MET A 56 4.69 16.81 8.62
C MET A 56 3.60 17.11 9.67
N ASN A 57 2.52 16.34 9.65
CA ASN A 57 1.41 16.55 10.58
C ASN A 57 1.76 16.07 12.02
N SER A 58 0.80 16.17 12.94
CA SER A 58 0.98 15.79 14.36
C SER A 58 1.12 14.27 14.57
N LEU A 59 0.65 13.45 13.63
CA LEU A 59 0.81 12.00 13.62
C LEU A 59 2.08 11.56 12.86
N GLY A 60 2.89 12.50 12.38
CA GLY A 60 4.14 12.21 11.70
C GLY A 60 4.03 11.91 10.21
N PHE A 61 2.86 12.02 9.59
CA PHE A 61 2.73 11.82 8.13
C PHE A 61 3.34 12.99 7.36
N VAL A 62 4.01 12.71 6.25
CA VAL A 62 4.83 13.67 5.51
C VAL A 62 4.28 13.91 4.11
N GLY A 63 4.25 15.18 3.69
CA GLY A 63 3.93 15.61 2.33
C GLY A 63 2.60 15.09 1.80
N PHE A 64 2.62 14.17 0.83
CA PHE A 64 1.45 13.42 0.35
C PHE A 64 0.80 12.49 1.39
N GLN A 65 0.96 12.76 2.69
CA GLN A 65 0.53 11.90 3.79
C GLN A 65 1.20 10.52 3.76
N PHE A 66 2.49 10.46 3.42
CA PHE A 66 3.26 9.24 3.59
C PHE A 66 3.48 8.94 5.07
N GLY A 67 3.16 7.71 5.47
CA GLY A 67 3.53 7.15 6.76
C GLY A 67 4.55 6.01 6.59
N GLU A 68 5.11 5.56 7.70
CA GLU A 68 6.12 4.51 7.75
C GLU A 68 5.62 3.20 7.16
N ALA A 69 4.37 2.82 7.46
CA ALA A 69 3.75 1.61 6.91
C ALA A 69 3.88 1.61 5.37
N LEU A 70 3.30 2.60 4.68
CA LEU A 70 3.39 2.66 3.21
C LEU A 70 4.83 2.74 2.67
N LEU A 71 5.78 3.31 3.41
CA LEU A 71 7.18 3.33 2.95
C LEU A 71 7.93 2.02 3.24
N ILE A 72 7.54 1.27 4.27
CA ILE A 72 7.93 -0.13 4.46
C ILE A 72 7.39 -0.95 3.29
N ASP A 73 6.13 -0.69 2.92
CA ASP A 73 5.43 -1.40 1.86
C ASP A 73 6.12 -1.28 0.51
N LEU A 74 6.55 -0.06 0.22
CA LEU A 74 7.26 0.27 -1.00
C LEU A 74 8.76 -0.03 -0.91
N GLY A 75 9.27 -0.52 0.22
CA GLY A 75 10.68 -0.88 0.39
C GLY A 75 11.63 0.31 0.54
N TYR A 76 11.13 1.51 0.85
CA TYR A 76 11.96 2.69 1.19
C TYR A 76 12.44 2.66 2.64
N TYR A 77 11.69 1.98 3.51
CA TYR A 77 11.88 2.03 4.95
C TYR A 77 11.80 0.64 5.58
N LYS A 78 12.43 0.47 6.75
CA LYS A 78 12.38 -0.76 7.53
C LYS A 78 12.19 -0.39 9.00
N ASP A 79 11.13 -0.92 9.58
CA ASP A 79 10.85 -0.79 11.01
C ASP A 79 10.02 -1.99 11.47
N ASP A 80 10.12 -2.33 12.75
CA ASP A 80 9.26 -3.31 13.42
C ASP A 80 8.20 -2.65 14.31
N THR A 81 8.37 -1.36 14.62
CA THR A 81 7.49 -0.59 15.50
C THR A 81 7.14 0.73 14.83
N TYR A 82 5.94 0.80 14.24
CA TYR A 82 5.51 1.98 13.47
C TYR A 82 4.05 2.34 13.79
N TYR A 83 3.55 3.43 13.22
CA TYR A 83 2.17 3.87 13.41
C TYR A 83 1.16 2.76 13.07
N GLY A 84 0.34 2.36 14.05
CA GLY A 84 -0.61 1.24 13.92
C GLY A 84 -0.01 -0.14 14.24
N ALA A 85 1.29 -0.22 14.48
CA ALA A 85 2.03 -1.41 14.87
C ALA A 85 2.97 -1.10 16.05
N GLY A 86 2.40 -0.73 17.19
CA GLY A 86 3.15 -0.48 18.44
C GLY A 86 3.52 0.97 18.70
N ALA A 87 3.61 1.83 17.67
CA ALA A 87 3.79 3.27 17.85
C ALA A 87 2.47 4.06 17.70
N ALA A 88 2.37 5.18 18.42
CA ALA A 88 1.21 6.09 18.38
C ALA A 88 1.28 7.14 17.25
N THR A 89 2.46 7.30 16.64
CA THR A 89 2.75 8.24 15.54
C THR A 89 3.80 7.62 14.62
N ASN A 90 3.99 8.18 13.43
CA ASN A 90 5.14 7.85 12.59
C ASN A 90 6.40 8.50 13.21
N THR A 91 7.36 7.69 13.65
CA THR A 91 8.51 8.14 14.45
C THR A 91 9.73 8.45 13.60
N TRP A 92 9.85 7.80 12.45
CA TRP A 92 10.97 7.88 11.51
C TRP A 92 12.32 7.52 12.14
N ASP A 93 12.33 6.58 13.11
CA ASP A 93 13.52 6.11 13.85
C ASP A 93 14.04 4.72 13.45
N GLY A 94 13.32 3.97 12.60
CA GLY A 94 13.82 2.84 11.82
C GLY A 94 14.87 3.19 10.74
N THR A 95 15.05 2.28 9.78
CA THR A 95 16.17 2.29 8.82
C THR A 95 15.71 2.54 7.38
N TRP A 96 16.26 3.56 6.73
CA TRP A 96 16.09 3.81 5.30
C TRP A 96 16.91 2.83 4.45
N THR A 97 16.34 2.34 3.36
CA THR A 97 16.95 1.29 2.54
C THR A 97 17.91 1.81 1.47
N GLY A 98 17.87 3.10 1.16
CA GLY A 98 18.57 3.69 0.02
C GLY A 98 17.79 3.60 -1.29
N LYS A 99 16.58 3.02 -1.29
CA LYS A 99 15.76 2.84 -2.49
C LYS A 99 15.57 4.16 -3.23
N ASN A 100 15.80 4.14 -4.54
CA ASN A 100 15.76 5.31 -5.41
C ASN A 100 16.67 6.46 -4.91
N GLY A 101 17.73 6.18 -4.18
CA GLY A 101 18.63 7.19 -3.62
C GLY A 101 18.14 7.87 -2.33
N VAL A 102 17.05 7.39 -1.73
CA VAL A 102 16.50 7.91 -0.48
C VAL A 102 17.14 7.19 0.70
N ASN A 103 18.08 7.86 1.38
CA ASN A 103 18.85 7.30 2.51
C ASN A 103 18.45 7.90 3.86
N SER A 104 17.52 8.87 3.86
CA SER A 104 17.09 9.59 5.05
C SER A 104 15.69 10.20 4.84
N LEU A 105 15.08 10.63 5.94
CA LEU A 105 13.82 11.36 5.90
C LEU A 105 13.95 12.68 5.13
N ASP A 106 15.09 13.38 5.28
CA ASP A 106 15.35 14.62 4.56
C ASP A 106 15.44 14.39 3.05
N ASP A 107 16.03 13.28 2.59
CA ASP A 107 16.04 12.90 1.17
C ASP A 107 14.62 12.64 0.65
N PHE A 108 13.79 12.00 1.49
CA PHE A 108 12.40 11.69 1.16
C PHE A 108 11.50 12.93 1.10
N MET A 109 11.81 13.98 1.88
CA MET A 109 11.05 15.24 1.96
C MET A 109 11.23 16.16 0.73
N THR A 110 11.41 15.59 -0.45
CA THR A 110 11.57 16.31 -1.71
C THR A 110 10.45 15.99 -2.69
N LYS A 111 10.12 16.96 -3.55
CA LYS A 111 9.15 16.76 -4.65
C LYS A 111 9.48 15.53 -5.48
N GLN A 112 10.75 15.36 -5.83
CA GLN A 112 11.20 14.27 -6.69
C GLN A 112 11.01 12.90 -6.02
N ALA A 113 11.50 12.73 -4.78
CA ALA A 113 11.37 11.46 -4.06
C ALA A 113 9.89 11.09 -3.85
N GLN A 114 9.07 12.03 -3.38
CA GLN A 114 7.66 11.72 -3.13
C GLN A 114 6.84 11.52 -4.40
N THR A 115 7.17 12.20 -5.50
CA THR A 115 6.49 11.97 -6.80
C THR A 115 6.76 10.57 -7.30
N VAL A 116 7.98 10.07 -7.14
CA VAL A 116 8.30 8.68 -7.48
C VAL A 116 7.55 7.73 -6.54
N ALA A 117 7.65 7.94 -5.23
CA ALA A 117 7.01 7.07 -4.24
C ALA A 117 5.49 7.01 -4.39
N ILE A 118 4.81 8.12 -4.73
CA ILE A 118 3.35 8.11 -4.86
C ILE A 118 2.90 7.38 -6.12
N GLN A 119 3.69 7.44 -7.19
CA GLN A 119 3.42 6.67 -8.39
C GLN A 119 3.62 5.17 -8.16
N GLU A 120 4.64 4.80 -7.38
CA GLU A 120 4.81 3.41 -6.92
C GLU A 120 3.66 2.98 -6.00
N ALA A 121 3.24 3.84 -5.06
CA ALA A 121 2.10 3.59 -4.18
C ALA A 121 0.80 3.32 -4.96
N PHE A 122 0.57 4.06 -6.05
CA PHE A 122 -0.57 3.82 -6.94
C PHE A 122 -0.47 2.47 -7.65
N GLY A 123 0.69 2.13 -8.22
CA GLY A 123 0.91 0.82 -8.84
C GLY A 123 0.71 -0.35 -7.87
N TYR A 124 1.33 -0.25 -6.69
CA TYR A 124 1.20 -1.21 -5.59
C TYR A 124 -0.26 -1.40 -5.16
N ASN A 125 -0.99 -0.30 -4.91
CA ASN A 125 -2.40 -0.38 -4.53
C ASN A 125 -3.26 -1.00 -5.63
N LEU A 126 -3.02 -0.66 -6.91
CA LEU A 126 -3.75 -1.25 -8.04
C LEU A 126 -3.50 -2.75 -8.18
N GLN A 127 -2.26 -3.19 -7.96
CA GLN A 127 -1.90 -4.61 -8.00
C GLN A 127 -2.69 -5.38 -6.93
N ILE A 128 -2.68 -4.92 -5.68
CA ILE A 128 -3.45 -5.54 -4.60
C ILE A 128 -4.95 -5.50 -4.88
N LEU A 129 -5.46 -4.37 -5.35
CA LEU A 129 -6.88 -4.21 -5.64
C LEU A 129 -7.33 -5.15 -6.76
N GLN A 130 -6.58 -5.26 -7.86
CA GLN A 130 -6.85 -6.22 -8.94
C GLN A 130 -6.81 -7.66 -8.42
N ASN A 131 -5.84 -8.00 -7.57
CA ASN A 131 -5.75 -9.33 -6.96
C ASN A 131 -6.96 -9.64 -6.05
N GLN A 132 -7.51 -8.64 -5.36
CA GLN A 132 -8.70 -8.79 -4.52
C GLN A 132 -9.98 -8.91 -5.34
N LEU A 133 -10.16 -8.05 -6.34
CA LEU A 133 -11.31 -8.12 -7.24
C LEU A 133 -11.32 -9.45 -8.01
N GLY A 134 -10.13 -9.93 -8.43
CA GLY A 134 -9.95 -11.18 -9.14
C GLY A 134 -10.46 -12.40 -8.38
N VAL A 135 -10.41 -12.39 -7.03
CA VAL A 135 -11.02 -13.44 -6.18
C VAL A 135 -12.50 -13.63 -6.48
N TYR A 136 -13.20 -12.53 -6.76
CA TYR A 136 -14.63 -12.53 -7.06
C TYR A 136 -14.93 -12.62 -8.56
N GLY A 137 -13.94 -12.98 -9.38
CA GLY A 137 -14.04 -12.98 -10.84
C GLY A 137 -14.29 -11.59 -11.41
N LYS A 138 -13.79 -10.54 -10.74
CA LYS A 138 -13.93 -9.14 -11.13
C LYS A 138 -12.57 -8.51 -11.42
N SER A 139 -12.63 -7.36 -12.06
CA SER A 139 -11.51 -6.47 -12.35
C SER A 139 -11.95 -5.02 -12.15
N LEU A 140 -11.01 -4.08 -12.15
CA LEU A 140 -11.33 -2.66 -12.11
C LEU A 140 -12.19 -2.19 -13.30
N ASP A 141 -12.08 -2.86 -14.45
CA ASP A 141 -12.91 -2.57 -15.63
C ASP A 141 -14.40 -2.81 -15.38
N ASP A 142 -14.74 -3.69 -14.42
CA ASP A 142 -16.12 -3.93 -13.99
C ASP A 142 -16.70 -2.79 -13.13
N PHE A 143 -15.90 -1.76 -12.83
CA PHE A 143 -16.30 -0.65 -11.96
C PHE A 143 -16.06 0.72 -12.59
N ILE A 144 -14.94 0.87 -13.31
CA ILE A 144 -14.54 2.16 -13.90
C ILE A 144 -15.62 2.66 -14.88
N GLY A 145 -15.93 3.96 -14.79
CA GLY A 145 -16.96 4.62 -15.58
C GLY A 145 -18.37 4.54 -14.99
N GLN A 146 -18.59 3.72 -13.95
CA GLN A 146 -19.92 3.63 -13.32
C GLN A 146 -20.18 4.80 -12.37
N SER A 147 -21.41 5.31 -12.40
CA SER A 147 -21.94 6.10 -11.30
C SER A 147 -22.60 5.18 -10.28
N ARG A 148 -22.21 5.29 -9.01
CA ARG A 148 -22.75 4.47 -7.90
C ARG A 148 -23.26 5.34 -6.77
N THR A 149 -24.37 4.93 -6.17
CA THR A 149 -24.98 5.59 -5.02
C THR A 149 -24.74 4.76 -3.76
N TYR A 150 -24.17 5.39 -2.75
CA TYR A 150 -23.83 4.82 -1.47
C TYR A 150 -24.64 5.47 -0.35
N THR A 151 -24.78 4.80 0.79
CA THR A 151 -25.36 5.42 1.99
C THR A 151 -24.24 5.80 2.95
N GLN A 152 -24.14 7.09 3.27
CA GLN A 152 -23.23 7.61 4.28
C GLN A 152 -24.02 8.46 5.28
N ASN A 153 -23.95 8.12 6.57
CA ASN A 153 -24.67 8.83 7.64
C ASN A 153 -26.18 9.00 7.37
N GLY A 154 -26.80 7.97 6.76
CA GLY A 154 -28.22 7.99 6.37
C GLY A 154 -28.54 8.84 5.13
N GLN A 155 -27.55 9.44 4.48
CA GLN A 155 -27.71 10.19 3.24
C GLN A 155 -27.20 9.39 2.04
N GLN A 156 -27.86 9.56 0.90
CA GLN A 156 -27.40 9.00 -0.36
C GLN A 156 -26.34 9.92 -0.97
N VAL A 157 -25.19 9.34 -1.32
CA VAL A 157 -24.08 10.02 -1.97
C VAL A 157 -23.78 9.29 -3.28
N THR A 158 -23.81 10.01 -4.40
CA THR A 158 -23.52 9.43 -5.71
C THR A 158 -22.18 9.92 -6.21
N VAL A 159 -21.30 9.00 -6.60
CA VAL A 159 -19.98 9.31 -7.17
C VAL A 159 -19.78 8.57 -8.49
N THR A 160 -18.93 9.11 -9.36
CA THR A 160 -18.47 8.41 -10.57
C THR A 160 -17.13 7.76 -10.28
N LEU A 161 -17.05 6.44 -10.48
CA LEU A 161 -15.85 5.66 -10.28
C LEU A 161 -14.91 5.83 -11.47
N SER A 162 -14.00 6.80 -11.38
CA SER A 162 -12.89 6.93 -12.33
C SER A 162 -11.63 6.28 -11.76
N LEU A 163 -10.65 5.97 -12.61
CA LEU A 163 -9.37 5.40 -12.16
C LEU A 163 -8.68 6.27 -11.11
N THR A 164 -8.57 7.58 -11.35
CA THR A 164 -7.91 8.50 -10.41
C THR A 164 -8.68 8.65 -9.10
N GLY A 165 -10.01 8.56 -9.12
CA GLY A 165 -10.83 8.52 -7.91
C GLY A 165 -10.58 7.25 -7.09
N ILE A 166 -10.47 6.09 -7.76
CA ILE A 166 -10.14 4.79 -7.13
C ILE A 166 -8.71 4.81 -6.55
N LEU A 167 -7.75 5.40 -7.27
CA LEU A 167 -6.38 5.58 -6.77
C LEU A 167 -6.35 6.45 -5.51
N ALA A 168 -7.07 7.57 -5.52
CA ALA A 168 -7.17 8.44 -4.35
C ALA A 168 -7.87 7.75 -3.16
N ALA A 169 -8.93 6.99 -3.41
CA ALA A 169 -9.57 6.16 -2.38
C ALA A 169 -8.60 5.14 -1.79
N SER A 170 -7.78 4.51 -2.64
CA SER A 170 -6.78 3.52 -2.22
C SER A 170 -5.63 4.18 -1.45
N HIS A 171 -5.24 5.40 -1.81
CA HIS A 171 -4.28 6.18 -1.03
C HIS A 171 -4.80 6.48 0.38
N LEU A 172 -6.07 6.87 0.51
CA LEU A 172 -6.67 7.21 1.79
C LEU A 172 -6.92 6.00 2.70
N ARG A 173 -7.49 4.92 2.16
CA ARG A 173 -8.02 3.78 2.93
C ARG A 173 -7.35 2.44 2.62
N GLY A 174 -6.28 2.46 1.84
CA GLY A 174 -5.64 1.27 1.29
C GLY A 174 -6.47 0.62 0.18
N ALA A 175 -5.81 -0.27 -0.57
CA ALA A 175 -6.48 -1.13 -1.55
C ALA A 175 -7.65 -1.94 -0.95
N TRP A 176 -7.50 -2.45 0.28
CA TRP A 176 -8.54 -3.20 1.00
C TRP A 176 -9.80 -2.38 1.27
N GLY A 177 -9.66 -1.16 1.81
CA GLY A 177 -10.80 -0.28 2.06
C GLY A 177 -11.52 0.09 0.76
N THR A 178 -10.77 0.17 -0.34
CA THR A 178 -11.31 0.41 -1.68
C THR A 178 -12.01 -0.82 -2.24
N ALA A 179 -11.46 -2.02 -2.08
CA ALA A 179 -12.13 -3.26 -2.50
C ALA A 179 -13.44 -3.46 -1.74
N ALA A 180 -13.46 -3.25 -0.42
CA ALA A 180 -14.69 -3.33 0.38
C ALA A 180 -15.75 -2.32 -0.09
N LEU A 181 -15.32 -1.12 -0.50
CA LEU A 181 -16.23 -0.15 -1.12
C LEU A 181 -16.79 -0.66 -2.45
N LEU A 182 -15.94 -1.21 -3.32
CA LEU A 182 -16.33 -1.65 -4.66
C LEU A 182 -17.21 -2.91 -4.64
N LEU A 183 -16.86 -3.88 -3.80
CA LEU A 183 -17.53 -5.18 -3.70
C LEU A 183 -18.78 -5.12 -2.80
N ASP A 184 -18.66 -4.51 -1.63
CA ASP A 184 -19.66 -4.61 -0.56
C ASP A 184 -20.42 -3.31 -0.30
N ASN A 185 -20.10 -2.24 -1.05
CA ASN A 185 -20.60 -0.88 -0.81
C ASN A 185 -20.24 -0.34 0.60
N ALA A 186 -19.16 -0.86 1.20
CA ALA A 186 -18.73 -0.47 2.54
C ALA A 186 -18.03 0.90 2.52
N VAL A 187 -18.74 1.95 2.92
CA VAL A 187 -18.18 3.30 3.06
C VAL A 187 -17.35 3.41 4.34
N SER A 188 -16.10 3.87 4.23
CA SER A 188 -15.20 4.07 5.37
C SER A 188 -14.64 5.50 5.43
N THR A 189 -14.04 5.84 6.57
CA THR A 189 -13.38 7.13 6.82
C THR A 189 -11.98 6.96 7.38
N ASP A 190 -11.10 7.95 7.16
CA ASP A 190 -9.82 8.05 7.86
C ASP A 190 -9.99 8.44 9.35
N GLU A 191 -8.87 8.60 10.06
CA GLU A 191 -8.79 8.99 11.47
C GLU A 191 -9.34 10.40 11.73
N ASN A 192 -9.38 11.25 10.70
CA ASN A 192 -9.94 12.60 10.75
C ASN A 192 -11.43 12.62 10.34
N GLY A 193 -12.04 11.47 10.05
CA GLY A 193 -13.42 11.36 9.60
C GLY A 193 -13.64 11.68 8.11
N THR A 194 -12.57 11.78 7.32
CA THR A 194 -12.64 12.04 5.89
C THR A 194 -13.15 10.82 5.15
N SER A 195 -14.25 10.98 4.42
CA SER A 195 -14.90 9.91 3.65
C SER A 195 -14.07 9.44 2.46
N ILE A 196 -14.01 8.12 2.25
CA ILE A 196 -13.48 7.53 1.02
C ILE A 196 -14.20 8.04 -0.24
N LEU A 197 -15.51 8.28 -0.16
CA LEU A 197 -16.30 8.80 -1.28
C LEU A 197 -15.90 10.25 -1.63
N LYS A 198 -15.51 11.03 -0.63
CA LYS A 198 -15.05 12.40 -0.84
C LYS A 198 -13.77 12.43 -1.67
N TYR A 199 -12.85 11.47 -1.45
CA TYR A 199 -11.64 11.37 -2.26
C TYR A 199 -11.94 10.95 -3.69
N ILE A 200 -12.87 10.00 -3.88
CA ILE A 200 -13.33 9.61 -5.23
C ILE A 200 -13.88 10.82 -5.99
N GLU A 201 -14.70 11.64 -5.32
CA GLU A 201 -15.29 12.84 -5.93
C GLU A 201 -14.24 13.93 -6.22
N GLN A 202 -13.38 14.24 -5.26
CA GLN A 202 -12.42 15.34 -5.37
C GLN A 202 -11.27 15.06 -6.34
N PHE A 203 -10.85 13.80 -6.44
CA PHE A 203 -9.68 13.38 -7.22
C PHE A 203 -10.05 12.48 -8.41
N GLY A 204 -11.34 12.37 -8.71
CA GLY A 204 -11.84 11.64 -9.86
C GLY A 204 -11.81 12.43 -11.17
N GLY A 205 -11.73 11.72 -12.29
CA GLY A 205 -11.94 12.27 -13.63
C GLY A 205 -10.72 12.92 -14.28
N TYR A 206 -9.52 12.69 -13.74
CA TYR A 206 -8.28 13.16 -14.37
C TYR A 206 -7.71 12.09 -15.30
N GLU A 207 -6.87 12.52 -16.25
CA GLU A 207 -6.08 11.61 -17.07
C GLU A 207 -5.06 10.86 -16.20
N SER A 208 -4.86 9.59 -16.53
CA SER A 208 -3.92 8.71 -15.82
C SER A 208 -3.28 7.75 -16.83
N PRO A 209 -2.03 7.31 -16.60
CA PRO A 209 -1.53 6.09 -17.21
C PRO A 209 -2.48 4.92 -16.96
N SER A 210 -2.41 3.89 -17.80
CA SER A 210 -3.23 2.70 -17.65
C SER A 210 -2.92 1.95 -16.35
N ILE A 211 -3.85 1.09 -15.92
CA ILE A 211 -3.66 0.20 -14.76
C ILE A 211 -2.37 -0.61 -14.91
N GLU A 212 -2.18 -1.20 -16.09
CA GLU A 212 -0.99 -2.00 -16.42
C GLU A 212 0.31 -1.18 -16.33
N GLN A 213 0.31 0.06 -16.84
CA GLN A 213 1.49 0.94 -16.78
C GLN A 213 1.86 1.33 -15.34
N LEU A 214 0.86 1.56 -14.48
CA LEU A 214 1.08 1.90 -13.09
C LEU A 214 1.60 0.69 -12.29
N ILE A 215 1.00 -0.49 -12.49
CA ILE A 215 1.46 -1.74 -11.86
C ILE A 215 2.89 -2.07 -12.30
N ALA A 216 3.16 -2.03 -13.62
CA ALA A 216 4.49 -2.32 -14.15
C ALA A 216 5.57 -1.38 -13.60
N ARG A 217 5.23 -0.10 -13.31
CA ARG A 217 6.16 0.82 -12.66
C ARG A 217 6.53 0.36 -11.26
N HIS A 218 5.56 -0.09 -10.48
CA HIS A 218 5.82 -0.59 -9.12
C HIS A 218 6.67 -1.87 -9.17
N GLU A 219 6.29 -2.84 -10.01
CA GLU A 219 6.99 -4.12 -10.16
C GLU A 219 8.43 -3.94 -10.67
N GLY A 220 8.66 -2.97 -11.55
CA GLY A 220 9.99 -2.64 -12.06
C GLY A 220 10.90 -1.89 -11.09
N ARG A 221 10.45 -1.61 -9.85
CA ARG A 221 11.18 -0.81 -8.85
C ARG A 221 11.36 -1.52 -7.51
N VAL A 222 11.17 -2.84 -7.47
CA VAL A 222 11.19 -3.61 -6.22
C VAL A 222 12.63 -3.81 -5.69
N VAL A 223 13.66 -3.65 -6.54
CA VAL A 223 15.07 -3.90 -6.19
C VAL A 223 15.78 -2.67 -5.63
N GLY A 224 15.33 -1.46 -6.00
CA GLY A 224 15.63 -0.20 -5.34
C GLY A 224 16.90 0.54 -5.81
N ASP A 225 17.59 0.02 -6.83
CA ASP A 225 18.80 0.63 -7.41
C ASP A 225 18.53 1.58 -8.59
N GLU A 226 17.26 1.81 -8.93
CA GLU A 226 16.86 2.45 -10.20
C GLU A 226 17.02 3.99 -10.19
N GLY A 227 17.29 4.57 -9.02
CA GLY A 227 17.50 6.01 -8.81
C GLY A 227 16.29 6.92 -9.09
N LEU A 228 16.36 8.19 -8.65
CA LEU A 228 15.28 9.18 -8.86
C LEU A 228 15.05 9.58 -10.34
N GLY A 229 15.92 9.16 -11.26
CA GLY A 229 15.98 9.66 -12.64
C GLY A 229 15.42 8.74 -13.72
N SER A 230 15.16 7.46 -13.43
CA SER A 230 14.98 6.48 -14.52
C SER A 230 13.62 6.52 -15.23
N LEU A 231 12.52 6.99 -14.65
CA LEU A 231 11.19 6.98 -15.30
C LEU A 231 10.18 7.95 -14.64
N LEU A 232 10.52 9.25 -14.54
CA LEU A 232 9.45 10.25 -14.44
C LEU A 232 8.59 10.12 -15.71
N LEU A 233 7.28 9.96 -15.59
CA LEU A 233 6.40 10.11 -16.76
C LEU A 233 6.71 11.45 -17.42
N PRO A 234 6.87 11.52 -18.75
CA PRO A 234 6.95 12.81 -19.42
C PRO A 234 5.72 13.62 -18.98
N ASN A 235 6.00 14.81 -18.45
CA ASN A 235 4.98 15.78 -18.09
C ASN A 235 4.15 16.03 -19.36
N VAL A 236 2.83 15.84 -19.32
CA VAL A 236 1.96 16.21 -20.44
C VAL A 236 1.75 17.72 -20.38
N GLU A 237 2.77 18.48 -20.77
CA GLU A 237 2.65 19.89 -21.18
C GLU A 237 3.59 20.15 -22.37
N GLU A 238 2.98 20.26 -23.57
CA GLU A 238 3.40 20.91 -24.83
C GLU A 238 4.80 20.59 -25.47
N PRO A 239 4.89 20.61 -26.81
CA PRO A 239 5.88 19.83 -27.54
C PRO A 239 7.21 20.59 -27.67
N ASP A 240 8.32 19.93 -27.40
CA ASP A 240 9.56 20.25 -28.07
C ASP A 240 10.27 18.97 -28.53
N SER A 241 10.54 18.97 -29.83
CA SER A 241 11.10 17.90 -30.63
C SER A 241 12.52 17.55 -30.18
N VAL A 242 12.78 16.29 -29.83
CA VAL A 242 14.12 15.69 -29.96
C VAL A 242 14.01 14.25 -30.44
N THR A 243 14.79 13.99 -31.48
CA THR A 243 14.90 12.77 -32.28
C THR A 243 15.41 11.57 -31.48
N VAL A 244 14.75 10.43 -31.69
CA VAL A 244 15.16 9.09 -31.23
C VAL A 244 16.38 8.64 -32.04
N GLU A 245 17.51 8.35 -31.37
CA GLU A 245 18.50 7.42 -31.92
C GLU A 245 18.25 6.04 -31.32
N GLU A 246 17.89 5.10 -32.19
CA GLU A 246 17.78 3.69 -31.90
C GLU A 246 19.16 3.09 -31.69
N ASN A 247 19.44 2.58 -30.49
CA ASN A 247 20.34 1.45 -30.32
C ASN A 247 19.93 0.66 -29.07
N PRO A 248 19.50 -0.61 -29.21
CA PRO A 248 19.10 -1.42 -28.06
C PRO A 248 20.34 -1.84 -27.25
N PRO A 249 20.36 -1.67 -25.91
CA PRO A 249 21.40 -2.29 -25.09
C PRO A 249 21.16 -3.79 -24.99
N GLU A 250 22.20 -4.58 -25.23
CA GLU A 250 22.21 -6.03 -24.99
C GLU A 250 21.91 -6.32 -23.51
N ILE A 251 20.98 -7.24 -23.28
CA ILE A 251 20.60 -7.77 -21.97
C ILE A 251 21.78 -8.62 -21.44
N PRO A 252 22.42 -8.27 -20.32
CA PRO A 252 23.38 -9.16 -19.67
C PRO A 252 22.66 -10.38 -19.11
N GLU A 253 23.22 -11.58 -19.31
CA GLU A 253 22.73 -12.82 -18.69
C GLU A 253 22.61 -12.64 -17.17
N VAL A 254 21.40 -12.88 -16.65
CA VAL A 254 21.08 -12.83 -15.22
C VAL A 254 21.92 -13.87 -14.49
N ILE A 255 22.86 -13.39 -13.67
CA ILE A 255 23.50 -14.20 -12.65
C ILE A 255 22.42 -14.52 -11.62
N ALA A 256 22.07 -15.81 -11.50
CA ALA A 256 21.11 -16.30 -10.52
C ALA A 256 21.51 -15.83 -9.11
N ILE A 257 20.65 -15.01 -8.51
CA ILE A 257 20.71 -14.71 -7.09
C ILE A 257 20.36 -16.01 -6.37
N VAL A 258 21.29 -16.48 -5.57
CA VAL A 258 21.12 -17.65 -4.72
C VAL A 258 20.09 -17.29 -3.66
N ASP A 259 18.88 -17.83 -3.82
CA ASP A 259 17.86 -17.95 -2.78
C ASP A 259 18.54 -18.48 -1.51
N ASP A 260 18.30 -17.86 -0.37
CA ASP A 260 18.34 -18.60 0.89
C ASP A 260 16.95 -19.23 1.03
N PRO A 261 16.77 -20.52 0.66
CA PRO A 261 15.48 -21.17 0.81
C PRO A 261 15.15 -21.30 2.31
N PRO A 262 13.86 -21.47 2.66
CA PRO A 262 13.51 -21.97 3.99
C PRO A 262 14.31 -23.24 4.28
N VAL A 263 14.97 -23.26 5.44
CA VAL A 263 15.87 -24.33 5.90
C VAL A 263 15.23 -25.70 5.67
N THR A 264 15.91 -26.54 4.88
CA THR A 264 15.46 -27.88 4.50
C THR A 264 16.07 -28.94 5.42
N SER A 265 15.22 -29.72 6.09
CA SER A 265 15.56 -31.04 6.61
C SER A 265 14.33 -31.95 6.51
N GLY A 266 14.54 -33.19 6.06
CA GLY A 266 13.49 -34.19 5.80
C GLY A 266 12.67 -34.60 7.02
N ASP A 267 11.54 -35.25 6.72
CA ASP A 267 10.34 -35.51 7.54
C ASP A 267 9.37 -34.32 7.56
N GLY A 268 8.35 -34.36 6.68
CA GLY A 268 7.20 -33.44 6.62
C GLY A 268 7.49 -31.93 6.61
N LYS A 269 7.26 -31.25 5.47
CA LYS A 269 7.48 -29.79 5.39
C LYS A 269 6.51 -29.04 6.29
N THR A 270 7.00 -28.20 7.20
CA THR A 270 6.16 -27.24 7.92
C THR A 270 6.35 -25.86 7.30
N ILE A 271 5.27 -25.31 6.75
CA ILE A 271 5.20 -23.99 6.16
C ILE A 271 4.73 -23.04 7.26
N GLN A 272 5.66 -22.31 7.84
CA GLN A 272 5.33 -21.29 8.81
C GLN A 272 4.82 -20.06 8.08
N LEU A 273 3.57 -19.69 8.39
CA LEU A 273 3.00 -18.42 7.95
C LEU A 273 3.74 -17.31 8.71
N ALA A 274 4.55 -16.56 7.99
CA ALA A 274 5.28 -15.44 8.54
C ALA A 274 4.49 -14.14 8.38
N TYR A 275 4.69 -13.18 9.29
CA TYR A 275 4.38 -11.78 9.02
C TYR A 275 5.40 -11.21 8.03
N SER A 276 5.40 -11.75 6.81
CA SER A 276 6.14 -11.21 5.67
C SER A 276 5.23 -10.22 4.98
N TRP A 277 5.23 -9.00 5.49
CA TRP A 277 4.36 -7.93 5.04
C TRP A 277 4.40 -7.79 3.50
N GLY A 278 3.23 -7.75 2.85
CA GLY A 278 3.08 -7.60 1.39
C GLY A 278 3.44 -8.82 0.53
N GLN A 279 4.11 -9.84 1.07
CA GLN A 279 4.54 -10.99 0.29
C GLN A 279 3.44 -12.03 0.11
N PHE A 280 3.15 -12.37 -1.13
CA PHE A 280 2.21 -13.44 -1.46
C PHE A 280 2.94 -14.60 -2.14
N SER A 281 3.06 -15.73 -1.46
CA SER A 281 3.84 -16.89 -1.92
C SER A 281 2.95 -17.94 -2.58
N THR A 282 3.40 -18.53 -3.68
CA THR A 282 2.73 -19.70 -4.27
C THR A 282 3.47 -20.96 -3.86
N ILE A 283 2.73 -21.99 -3.46
CA ILE A 283 3.26 -23.30 -3.08
C ILE A 283 2.66 -24.32 -4.03
N ASP A 284 3.50 -24.81 -4.94
CA ASP A 284 3.08 -25.73 -6.01
C ASP A 284 2.99 -27.20 -5.58
N ASP A 285 3.66 -27.58 -4.48
CA ASP A 285 3.90 -28.98 -4.09
C ASP A 285 3.52 -29.30 -2.64
N PHE A 286 2.47 -28.66 -2.12
CA PHE A 286 1.95 -28.95 -0.77
C PHE A 286 1.32 -30.35 -0.73
N ASP A 287 1.86 -31.26 0.08
CA ASP A 287 1.24 -32.56 0.36
C ASP A 287 0.50 -32.50 1.70
N PRO A 288 -0.85 -32.50 1.72
CA PRO A 288 -1.60 -32.36 2.97
C PRO A 288 -1.44 -33.55 3.94
N LYS A 289 -0.89 -34.69 3.50
CA LYS A 289 -0.64 -35.86 4.35
C LYS A 289 0.69 -35.75 5.10
N GLU A 290 1.67 -35.13 4.48
CA GLU A 290 3.05 -35.04 4.98
C GLU A 290 3.40 -33.63 5.48
N ASN A 291 2.74 -32.59 4.96
CA ASN A 291 3.07 -31.20 5.21
C ASN A 291 2.11 -30.56 6.21
N ARG A 292 2.58 -29.49 6.86
CA ARG A 292 1.84 -28.71 7.84
C ARG A 292 1.89 -27.24 7.51
N ILE A 293 0.81 -26.54 7.81
CA ILE A 293 0.72 -25.09 7.82
C ILE A 293 0.74 -24.65 9.27
N ASP A 294 1.76 -23.90 9.67
CA ASP A 294 1.88 -23.35 11.01
C ASP A 294 1.43 -21.89 11.04
N PHE A 295 0.33 -21.63 11.73
CA PHE A 295 -0.24 -20.29 11.90
C PHE A 295 0.51 -19.47 12.97
N GLY A 296 1.47 -20.05 13.68
CA GLY A 296 2.38 -19.33 14.57
C GLY A 296 1.63 -18.43 15.57
N SER A 297 1.99 -17.15 15.61
CA SER A 297 1.36 -16.14 16.47
C SER A 297 0.21 -15.38 15.82
N LEU A 298 -0.27 -15.79 14.63
CA LEU A 298 -1.31 -15.06 13.90
C LEU A 298 -2.63 -15.05 14.68
N PRO A 299 -3.29 -13.89 14.84
CA PRO A 299 -4.67 -13.84 15.31
C PRO A 299 -5.62 -14.39 14.25
N GLY A 300 -6.61 -15.20 14.64
CA GLY A 300 -7.59 -15.72 13.67
C GLY A 300 -8.39 -14.63 12.96
N ALA A 301 -8.58 -13.48 13.61
CA ALA A 301 -9.20 -12.30 13.00
C ALA A 301 -8.37 -11.69 11.87
N ASP A 302 -7.07 -12.00 11.80
CA ASP A 302 -6.16 -11.53 10.75
C ASP A 302 -5.91 -12.58 9.68
N VAL A 303 -6.56 -13.74 9.74
CA VAL A 303 -6.45 -14.78 8.70
C VAL A 303 -7.76 -14.91 7.95
N LEU A 304 -7.69 -14.96 6.63
CA LEU A 304 -8.79 -15.26 5.73
C LEU A 304 -8.39 -16.45 4.84
N ILE A 305 -9.15 -17.54 4.90
CA ILE A 305 -8.97 -18.71 4.04
C ILE A 305 -10.11 -18.79 3.04
N GLU A 306 -9.75 -18.98 1.77
CA GLU A 306 -10.67 -18.99 0.65
C GLU A 306 -10.26 -20.06 -0.37
N GLU A 307 -11.22 -20.63 -1.08
CA GLU A 307 -10.96 -21.46 -2.26
C GLU A 307 -11.00 -20.59 -3.52
N VAL A 308 -9.98 -20.72 -4.37
CA VAL A 308 -9.86 -19.96 -5.61
C VAL A 308 -9.61 -20.95 -6.75
N GLY A 309 -10.66 -21.27 -7.50
CA GLY A 309 -10.58 -22.28 -8.56
C GLY A 309 -10.32 -23.66 -7.98
N SER A 310 -9.13 -24.22 -8.25
CA SER A 310 -8.67 -25.50 -7.70
C SER A 310 -7.64 -25.34 -6.57
N ASP A 311 -7.43 -24.13 -6.10
CA ASP A 311 -6.36 -23.78 -5.16
C ASP A 311 -6.94 -23.26 -3.83
N LEU A 312 -6.14 -23.31 -2.76
CA LEU A 312 -6.50 -22.80 -1.44
C LEU A 312 -5.66 -21.57 -1.14
N ARG A 313 -6.33 -20.44 -0.92
CA ARG A 313 -5.69 -19.16 -0.58
C ARG A 313 -5.77 -18.92 0.92
N ILE A 314 -4.65 -18.53 1.52
CA ILE A 314 -4.54 -18.07 2.90
C ILE A 314 -4.04 -16.64 2.85
N THR A 315 -4.86 -15.67 3.24
CA THR A 315 -4.50 -14.26 3.28
C THR A 315 -4.29 -13.81 4.73
N ILE A 316 -3.18 -13.15 4.98
CA ILE A 316 -2.91 -12.45 6.24
C ILE A 316 -3.43 -11.01 6.07
N LYS A 317 -4.63 -10.78 6.59
CA LYS A 317 -5.28 -9.46 6.64
C LYS A 317 -4.41 -8.48 7.42
N ASN A 318 -4.54 -7.20 7.09
CA ASN A 318 -3.79 -6.10 7.70
C ASN A 318 -2.25 -6.24 7.58
N ASN A 319 -1.75 -7.14 6.71
CA ASN A 319 -0.32 -7.37 6.51
C ASN A 319 0.08 -7.21 5.02
N GLY A 320 -0.37 -6.12 4.39
CA GLY A 320 -0.01 -5.81 3.00
C GLY A 320 -0.63 -6.69 1.92
N GLY A 321 -1.64 -7.50 2.28
CA GLY A 321 -2.15 -8.53 1.36
C GLY A 321 -1.23 -9.74 1.22
N SER A 322 -0.27 -9.89 2.13
CA SER A 322 0.55 -11.09 2.22
C SER A 322 -0.28 -12.35 2.44
N GLY A 323 0.29 -13.48 2.05
CA GLY A 323 -0.44 -14.73 2.09
C GLY A 323 0.22 -15.81 1.26
N TYR A 324 -0.53 -16.88 1.08
CA TYR A 324 -0.07 -18.10 0.44
C TYR A 324 -1.18 -18.64 -0.47
N LEU A 325 -0.80 -19.14 -1.63
CA LEU A 325 -1.67 -19.91 -2.51
C LEU A 325 -1.14 -21.34 -2.62
N LEU A 326 -1.90 -22.30 -2.12
CA LEU A 326 -1.60 -23.73 -2.23
C LEU A 326 -2.23 -24.24 -3.52
N LYS A 327 -1.41 -24.53 -4.52
CA LYS A 327 -1.90 -24.98 -5.83
C LYS A 327 -2.47 -26.39 -5.75
N GLY A 328 -3.66 -26.58 -6.33
CA GLY A 328 -4.31 -27.88 -6.40
C GLY A 328 -4.81 -28.42 -5.06
N ILE A 329 -4.91 -27.58 -4.03
CA ILE A 329 -5.41 -27.93 -2.70
C ILE A 329 -6.75 -27.25 -2.50
N GLN A 330 -7.71 -27.96 -1.93
CA GLN A 330 -9.00 -27.43 -1.43
C GLN A 330 -9.10 -27.65 0.09
N ALA A 331 -10.11 -27.06 0.71
CA ALA A 331 -10.30 -27.17 2.16
C ALA A 331 -10.54 -28.62 2.59
N GLU A 332 -11.26 -29.41 1.79
CA GLU A 332 -11.51 -30.83 2.01
C GLU A 332 -10.26 -31.72 1.93
N ASP A 333 -9.18 -31.24 1.31
CA ASP A 333 -7.91 -31.97 1.26
C ASP A 333 -7.12 -31.85 2.57
N LEU A 334 -7.42 -30.82 3.38
CA LEU A 334 -6.75 -30.59 4.65
C LEU A 334 -7.35 -31.47 5.76
N SER A 335 -6.50 -31.77 6.74
CA SER A 335 -6.89 -32.44 7.97
C SER A 335 -6.38 -31.66 9.19
N VAL A 336 -6.85 -32.02 10.38
CA VAL A 336 -6.25 -31.56 11.64
C VAL A 336 -4.74 -31.81 11.73
N ALA A 337 -4.20 -32.79 11.00
CA ALA A 337 -2.76 -33.06 10.97
C ALA A 337 -1.98 -32.08 10.06
N SER A 338 -2.67 -31.41 9.14
CA SER A 338 -2.11 -30.51 8.12
C SER A 338 -2.01 -29.06 8.60
N ILE A 339 -2.58 -28.73 9.77
CA ILE A 339 -2.59 -27.38 10.33
C ILE A 339 -2.11 -27.39 11.79
N THR A 340 -1.38 -26.37 12.20
CA THR A 340 -0.88 -26.26 13.57
C THR A 340 -0.71 -24.80 14.01
N ALA A 341 -0.61 -24.61 15.33
CA ALA A 341 -0.21 -23.37 15.98
C ALA A 341 0.34 -23.72 17.37
N PRO A 342 1.15 -22.85 18.01
CA PRO A 342 1.58 -23.02 19.39
C PRO A 342 0.39 -23.19 20.33
N ALA A 343 0.51 -24.05 21.35
CA ALA A 343 -0.60 -24.38 22.26
C ALA A 343 -1.22 -23.18 23.00
N TRP A 344 -0.49 -22.06 23.11
CA TRP A 344 -1.00 -20.82 23.70
C TRP A 344 -1.82 -19.98 22.73
N ASN A 345 -1.74 -20.22 21.42
CA ASN A 345 -2.50 -19.52 20.39
C ASN A 345 -3.72 -20.36 19.96
N PRO A 346 -4.94 -19.95 20.30
CA PRO A 346 -6.14 -20.70 19.94
C PRO A 346 -6.59 -20.47 18.50
N VAL A 347 -5.81 -19.80 17.64
CA VAL A 347 -6.18 -19.46 16.25
C VAL A 347 -6.80 -20.59 15.45
N VAL A 348 -6.35 -21.84 15.64
CA VAL A 348 -6.89 -23.01 14.94
C VAL A 348 -8.26 -23.45 15.50
N THR A 349 -8.45 -23.37 16.82
CA THR A 349 -9.57 -24.01 17.53
C THR A 349 -10.62 -23.03 18.07
N GLN A 350 -10.31 -21.74 18.13
CA GLN A 350 -11.24 -20.71 18.57
C GLN A 350 -12.42 -20.57 17.61
N GLY A 351 -13.57 -20.12 18.14
CA GLY A 351 -14.71 -19.76 17.32
C GLY A 351 -14.35 -18.63 16.34
N GLY A 352 -14.73 -18.77 15.07
CA GLY A 352 -14.33 -17.90 13.97
C GLY A 352 -12.86 -18.04 13.53
N GLY A 353 -12.11 -18.99 14.11
CA GLY A 353 -10.73 -19.29 13.76
C GLY A 353 -10.59 -20.16 12.50
N ILE A 354 -9.38 -20.69 12.28
CA ILE A 354 -9.04 -21.43 11.06
C ILE A 354 -9.91 -22.67 10.86
N GLY A 355 -10.15 -23.45 11.92
CA GLY A 355 -10.99 -24.65 11.84
C GLY A 355 -12.43 -24.33 11.42
N ASP A 356 -12.99 -23.20 11.87
CA ASP A 356 -14.33 -22.77 11.46
C ASP A 356 -14.36 -22.33 9.99
N GLN A 357 -13.34 -21.59 9.54
CA GLN A 357 -13.22 -21.18 8.13
C GLN A 357 -13.10 -22.41 7.21
N LEU A 358 -12.22 -23.36 7.52
CA LEU A 358 -12.07 -24.59 6.73
C LEU A 358 -13.33 -25.45 6.73
N ARG A 359 -14.02 -25.60 7.88
CA ARG A 359 -15.31 -26.31 7.94
C ARG A 359 -16.39 -25.62 7.11
N SER A 360 -16.38 -24.28 7.05
CA SER A 360 -17.31 -23.53 6.20
C SER A 360 -17.09 -23.75 4.71
N LEU A 361 -15.86 -24.13 4.32
CA LEU A 361 -15.46 -24.46 2.96
C LEU A 361 -15.63 -25.94 2.61
N GLY A 362 -15.88 -26.83 3.59
CA GLY A 362 -16.18 -28.25 3.31
C GLY A 362 -15.26 -29.25 4.01
N ALA A 363 -14.26 -28.80 4.78
CA ALA A 363 -13.42 -29.68 5.58
C ALA A 363 -14.25 -30.42 6.66
N THR A 364 -13.93 -31.69 6.93
CA THR A 364 -14.81 -32.60 7.72
C THR A 364 -14.34 -32.90 9.15
N PHE A 365 -13.43 -32.13 9.74
CA PHE A 365 -12.78 -32.47 11.01
C PHE A 365 -13.18 -31.59 12.21
#